data_AF-A0AAX4KCV4-F1
#
_entry.id   AF-A0AAX4KCV4-F1
#
_cell.length_a   1.000
_cell.length_b   1.000
_cell.length_c   1.000
_cell.angle_alpha   90.00
_cell.angle_beta   90.00
_cell.angle_gamma   90.00
#
_symmetry.space_group_name_H-M   'P 1'
#
loop_
_entity.id
_entity.type
_entity.pdbx_description
1 polymer ?
#
loop_
_entity_poly.entity_id
_entity_poly.type
_entity_poly.pdbx_seq_one_letter_code
_entity_poly.pdbx_strand_id
1 'polypeptide(L)'
;MITNLRLSPATLHPLKIHPLRCIPASARVRTYHSTSPPEPPHHQCPSCSRSIPLPLSPCPNCSALLPLPSTLSHHSMLYLSAPIGSSPNGPFDIPRELSHLPSHGFGLDKSDLRSRWVRRQRELHPDKFTSKGDKIVDLARELSGRVNEAYNVLGDELRRAEYILSIHNQGTEETDKLDDPMMLAEILEAREELEEAESQEDIQRIRSDNHAKVEDIIAQLQSAFSEDPPNLDEAKDLAVQLKYWRGLENAAREKSI
;
A
#
# COMPACT_ATOMS: atom_id res chain seq x y z
N MET A 1 36.66 58.00 -3.04
CA MET A 1 36.44 58.87 -1.87
C MET A 1 35.02 58.62 -1.40
N ILE A 2 34.88 57.98 -0.24
CA ILE A 2 33.63 57.46 0.32
C ILE A 2 32.98 58.56 1.18
N THR A 3 31.68 58.74 0.97
CA THR A 3 30.73 59.59 1.70
C THR A 3 30.52 59.11 3.13
N ASN A 4 30.30 60.03 4.09
CA ASN A 4 29.55 59.73 5.32
C ASN A 4 29.06 61.03 6.00
N LEU A 5 27.75 61.26 5.91
CA LEU A 5 26.99 62.27 6.65
C LEU A 5 26.60 61.69 8.03
N ARG A 6 26.94 62.42 9.09
CA ARG A 6 26.62 62.09 10.49
C ARG A 6 25.17 62.42 10.83
N LEU A 7 24.43 61.46 11.39
CA LEU A 7 23.13 61.63 12.04
C LEU A 7 23.31 61.64 13.58
N SER A 8 22.56 62.51 14.26
CA SER A 8 22.55 62.72 15.72
C SER A 8 21.76 61.65 16.49
N PRO A 9 22.01 61.45 17.80
CA PRO A 9 21.42 60.36 18.57
C PRO A 9 20.04 60.72 19.14
N ALA A 10 19.08 59.80 19.01
CA ALA A 10 17.72 59.90 19.56
C ALA A 10 17.66 59.46 21.02
N THR A 11 16.91 60.21 21.81
CA THR A 11 16.68 60.06 23.26
C THR A 11 15.65 58.94 23.54
N LEU A 12 16.01 57.93 24.35
CA LEU A 12 15.13 56.83 24.76
C LEU A 12 14.33 57.21 26.02
N HIS A 13 13.00 57.08 25.97
CA HIS A 13 12.10 57.14 27.13
C HIS A 13 11.74 55.71 27.59
N PRO A 14 11.60 55.43 28.90
CA PRO A 14 11.29 54.09 29.40
C PRO A 14 9.78 53.77 29.34
N LEU A 15 9.44 52.61 28.78
CA LEU A 15 8.08 52.07 28.75
C LEU A 15 7.72 51.40 30.09
N LYS A 16 6.57 51.78 30.66
CA LYS A 16 5.97 51.18 31.87
C LYS A 16 5.39 49.80 31.53
N ILE A 17 5.76 48.78 32.30
CA ILE A 17 5.25 47.41 32.18
C ILE A 17 4.07 47.24 33.16
N HIS A 18 2.89 46.92 32.66
CA HIS A 18 1.72 46.55 33.47
C HIS A 18 1.60 45.02 33.59
N PRO A 19 1.20 44.47 34.75
CA PRO A 19 1.08 43.03 34.92
C PRO A 19 -0.11 42.46 34.15
N LEU A 20 0.14 41.36 33.42
CA LEU A 20 -0.87 40.64 32.64
C LEU A 20 -1.84 39.90 33.56
N ARG A 21 -3.13 40.11 33.32
CA ARG A 21 -4.26 39.51 34.02
C ARG A 21 -4.54 38.12 33.41
N CYS A 22 -4.40 37.05 34.19
CA CYS A 22 -4.72 35.69 33.75
C CYS A 22 -6.23 35.55 33.47
N ILE A 23 -6.58 35.18 32.24
CA ILE A 23 -7.94 34.78 31.83
C ILE A 23 -8.02 33.26 31.97
N PRO A 24 -9.04 32.69 32.64
CA PRO A 24 -9.16 31.24 32.71
C PRO A 24 -9.57 30.69 31.34
N ALA A 25 -8.69 29.88 30.75
CA ALA A 25 -9.01 29.11 29.55
C ALA A 25 -10.03 28.02 29.93
N SER A 26 -11.29 28.22 29.54
CA SER A 26 -12.27 27.13 29.50
C SER A 26 -11.84 26.15 28.42
N ALA A 27 -10.92 25.26 28.75
CA ALA A 27 -10.52 24.14 27.91
C ALA A 27 -11.73 23.23 27.72
N ARG A 28 -12.38 23.31 26.56
CA ARG A 28 -13.23 22.22 26.08
C ARG A 28 -12.30 21.02 25.93
N VAL A 29 -12.42 20.07 26.86
CA VAL A 29 -11.79 18.75 26.74
C VAL A 29 -12.33 18.12 25.46
N ARG A 30 -11.54 18.16 24.39
CA ARG A 30 -11.75 17.29 23.24
C ARG A 30 -11.53 15.87 23.77
N THR A 31 -12.61 15.15 24.01
CA THR A 31 -12.55 13.71 24.24
C THR A 31 -12.05 13.09 22.95
N TYR A 32 -10.73 12.89 22.85
CA TYR A 32 -10.16 11.96 21.89
C TYR A 32 -10.71 10.59 22.27
N HIS A 33 -11.67 10.07 21.51
CA HIS A 33 -11.97 8.65 21.55
C HIS A 33 -10.72 7.95 21.01
N SER A 34 -9.85 7.55 21.94
CA SER A 34 -8.79 6.59 21.70
C SER A 34 -9.47 5.24 21.46
N THR A 35 -10.04 5.03 20.28
CA THR A 35 -10.42 3.68 19.85
C THR A 35 -9.13 2.94 19.57
N SER A 36 -8.69 2.13 20.53
CA SER A 36 -7.71 1.08 20.28
C SER A 36 -8.14 0.29 19.04
N PRO A 37 -7.21 -0.05 18.13
CA PRO A 37 -7.54 -0.83 16.94
C PRO A 37 -8.29 -2.09 17.37
N PRO A 38 -9.37 -2.47 16.65
CA PRO A 38 -10.19 -3.62 17.02
C PRO A 38 -9.32 -4.87 17.12
N GLU A 39 -9.52 -5.64 18.20
CA GLU A 39 -8.79 -6.87 18.42
C GLU A 39 -9.15 -7.88 17.32
N PRO A 40 -8.17 -8.55 16.67
CA PRO A 40 -8.46 -9.47 15.59
C PRO A 40 -9.28 -10.67 16.10
N PRO A 41 -10.13 -11.26 15.25
CA PRO A 41 -10.87 -12.46 15.60
C PRO A 41 -9.92 -13.62 15.92
N HIS A 42 -10.30 -14.41 16.91
CA HIS A 42 -9.50 -15.52 17.41
C HIS A 42 -10.12 -16.87 17.03
N HIS A 43 -9.27 -17.86 16.82
CA HIS A 43 -9.67 -19.26 16.69
C HIS A 43 -8.97 -20.12 17.76
N GLN A 44 -9.56 -21.26 18.10
CA GLN A 44 -8.94 -22.19 19.04
C GLN A 44 -7.97 -23.13 18.33
N CYS A 45 -6.78 -23.30 18.89
CA CYS A 45 -5.84 -24.31 18.40
C CYS A 45 -6.34 -25.72 18.75
N PRO A 46 -6.53 -26.63 17.78
CA PRO A 46 -7.05 -27.98 18.04
C PRO A 46 -6.08 -28.86 18.86
N SER A 47 -4.79 -28.51 18.91
CA SER A 47 -3.77 -29.29 19.62
C SER A 47 -3.56 -28.86 21.08
N CYS A 48 -3.73 -27.56 21.39
CA CYS A 48 -3.46 -27.05 22.74
C CYS A 48 -4.58 -26.18 23.33
N SER A 49 -5.70 -26.03 22.63
CA SER A 49 -6.89 -25.25 23.03
C SER A 49 -6.67 -23.76 23.28
N ARG A 50 -5.46 -23.23 23.02
CA ARG A 50 -5.15 -21.80 23.20
C ARG A 50 -5.90 -20.97 22.16
N SER A 51 -6.40 -19.81 22.59
CA SER A 51 -6.96 -18.78 21.72
C SER A 51 -5.85 -18.13 20.91
N ILE A 52 -5.91 -18.22 19.58
CA ILE A 52 -4.90 -17.71 18.65
C ILE A 52 -5.54 -16.62 17.78
N PRO A 53 -5.02 -15.37 17.77
CA PRO A 53 -5.52 -14.32 16.90
C PRO A 53 -5.19 -14.62 15.43
N LEU A 54 -6.12 -14.33 14.52
CA LEU A 54 -5.82 -14.34 13.10
C LEU A 54 -4.85 -13.20 12.74
N PRO A 55 -3.96 -13.38 11.74
CA PRO A 55 -3.77 -14.57 10.90
C PRO A 55 -2.57 -15.42 11.36
N LEU A 56 -2.37 -15.59 12.67
CA LEU A 56 -1.25 -16.38 13.19
C LEU A 56 -1.42 -17.87 12.83
N SER A 57 -0.42 -18.38 12.13
CA SER A 57 -0.22 -19.80 11.86
C SER A 57 1.24 -19.97 11.46
N PRO A 58 2.00 -20.91 12.05
CA PRO A 58 1.58 -21.93 13.03
C PRO A 58 1.25 -21.39 14.44
N CYS A 59 0.70 -22.25 15.31
CA CYS A 59 0.40 -21.92 16.70
C CYS A 59 1.68 -21.54 17.48
N PRO A 60 1.76 -20.36 18.12
CA PRO A 60 2.95 -19.95 18.88
C PRO A 60 3.21 -20.79 20.14
N ASN A 61 2.23 -21.56 20.60
CA ASN A 61 2.34 -22.35 21.84
C ASN A 61 2.78 -23.79 21.61
N CYS A 62 2.33 -24.43 20.52
CA CYS A 62 2.59 -25.85 20.25
C CYS A 62 3.08 -26.14 18.83
N SER A 63 3.27 -25.10 18.01
CA SER A 63 3.72 -25.17 16.62
C SER A 63 2.81 -25.97 15.68
N ALA A 64 1.59 -26.31 16.10
CA ALA A 64 0.58 -26.91 15.23
C ALA A 64 0.23 -25.95 14.09
N LEU A 65 0.24 -26.43 12.85
CA LEU A 65 -0.17 -25.64 11.69
C LEU A 65 -1.68 -25.46 11.72
N LEU A 66 -2.14 -24.20 11.62
CA LEU A 66 -3.54 -23.83 11.74
C LEU A 66 -4.07 -23.39 10.36
N PRO A 67 -5.26 -23.85 9.93
CA PRO A 67 -5.86 -23.36 8.71
C PRO A 67 -6.23 -21.89 8.85
N LEU A 68 -6.09 -21.12 7.76
CA LEU A 68 -6.45 -19.71 7.72
C LEU A 68 -7.66 -19.52 6.79
N PRO A 69 -8.67 -18.72 7.17
CA PRO A 69 -9.84 -18.46 6.33
C PRO A 69 -9.45 -17.98 4.94
N SER A 70 -10.11 -18.47 3.89
CA SER A 70 -9.84 -18.07 2.50
C SER A 70 -10.15 -16.60 2.23
N THR A 71 -11.06 -16.00 3.00
CA THR A 71 -11.54 -14.61 2.89
C THR A 71 -10.61 -13.57 3.53
N LEU A 72 -9.46 -13.97 4.09
CA LEU A 72 -8.48 -13.02 4.61
C LEU A 72 -7.90 -12.15 3.49
N SER A 73 -7.67 -10.87 3.78
CA SER A 73 -6.98 -9.95 2.89
C SER A 73 -5.52 -10.39 2.65
N HIS A 74 -4.95 -9.95 1.53
CA HIS A 74 -3.51 -10.14 1.26
C HIS A 74 -2.66 -9.40 2.29
N HIS A 75 -3.11 -8.24 2.77
CA HIS A 75 -2.43 -7.46 3.81
C HIS A 75 -2.33 -8.23 5.13
N SER A 76 -3.43 -8.83 5.57
CA SER A 76 -3.45 -9.71 6.74
C SER A 76 -2.56 -10.93 6.53
N MET A 77 -2.63 -11.59 5.36
CA MET A 77 -1.82 -12.79 5.08
C MET A 77 -0.31 -12.57 5.25
N LEU A 78 0.16 -11.34 4.98
CA LEU A 78 1.54 -10.90 5.11
C LEU A 78 1.83 -10.13 6.41
N TYR A 79 0.95 -10.17 7.40
CA TYR A 79 1.11 -9.46 8.68
C TYR A 79 1.23 -7.94 8.55
N LEU A 80 0.72 -7.31 7.48
CA LEU A 80 0.72 -5.86 7.34
C LEU A 80 -0.40 -5.22 8.18
N SER A 81 -1.51 -5.93 8.35
CA SER A 81 -2.70 -5.51 9.09
C SER A 81 -3.22 -6.65 9.98
N ALA A 82 -4.08 -6.28 10.93
CA ALA A 82 -4.87 -7.22 11.71
C ALA A 82 -6.28 -7.31 11.10
N PRO A 83 -6.81 -8.51 10.82
CA PRO A 83 -8.11 -8.67 10.20
C PRO A 83 -9.22 -8.13 11.11
N ILE A 84 -10.18 -7.43 10.53
CA ILE A 84 -11.34 -6.90 11.25
C ILE A 84 -12.57 -7.73 10.88
N GLY A 85 -13.19 -8.36 11.87
CA GLY A 85 -14.37 -9.19 11.63
C GLY A 85 -15.05 -9.62 12.92
N SER A 86 -16.31 -10.01 12.83
CA SER A 86 -17.11 -10.43 14.01
C SER A 86 -16.81 -11.86 14.47
N SER A 87 -16.23 -12.68 13.60
CA SER A 87 -15.96 -14.11 13.86
C SER A 87 -14.78 -14.58 12.99
N PRO A 88 -13.99 -15.56 13.44
CA PRO A 88 -12.87 -16.12 12.64
C PRO A 88 -13.31 -16.71 11.29
N ASN A 89 -14.56 -17.17 11.16
CA ASN A 89 -15.11 -17.68 9.91
C ASN A 89 -16.18 -16.76 9.30
N GLY A 90 -16.32 -15.54 9.84
CA GLY A 90 -17.28 -14.54 9.34
C GLY A 90 -16.72 -13.74 8.16
N PRO A 91 -17.54 -12.86 7.57
CA PRO A 91 -17.03 -11.87 6.63
C PRO A 91 -16.05 -10.92 7.35
N PHE A 92 -14.94 -10.62 6.68
CA PHE A 92 -13.99 -9.61 7.13
C PHE A 92 -14.35 -8.25 6.51
N ASP A 93 -14.25 -7.20 7.31
CA ASP A 93 -14.41 -5.81 6.89
C ASP A 93 -13.07 -5.28 6.37
N ILE A 94 -12.72 -5.71 5.15
CA ILE A 94 -11.44 -5.36 4.51
C ILE A 94 -11.32 -3.85 4.26
N PRO A 95 -12.34 -3.12 3.76
CA PRO A 95 -12.26 -1.66 3.63
C PRO A 95 -11.86 -0.96 4.93
N ARG A 96 -12.46 -1.37 6.05
CA ARG A 96 -12.11 -0.83 7.37
C ARG A 96 -10.72 -1.27 7.83
N GLU A 97 -10.33 -2.52 7.57
CA GLU A 97 -8.97 -3.01 7.86
C GLU A 97 -7.92 -2.13 7.16
N LEU A 98 -8.13 -1.83 5.88
CA LEU A 98 -7.21 -1.04 5.08
C LEU A 98 -7.19 0.43 5.47
N SER A 99 -8.30 0.99 5.97
CA SER A 99 -8.35 2.39 6.45
C SER A 99 -7.35 2.72 7.59
N HIS A 100 -6.84 1.70 8.29
CA HIS A 100 -5.81 1.88 9.32
C HIS A 100 -4.37 1.82 8.78
N LEU A 101 -4.19 1.55 7.49
CA LEU A 101 -2.89 1.49 6.82
C LEU A 101 -2.61 2.79 6.03
N PRO A 102 -1.34 3.13 5.79
CA PRO A 102 -0.99 4.26 4.94
C PRO A 102 -1.62 4.15 3.56
N SER A 103 -2.22 5.24 3.09
CA SER A 103 -2.93 5.33 1.80
C SER A 103 -3.88 4.15 1.59
N HIS A 104 -4.69 3.83 2.61
CA HIS A 104 -5.66 2.73 2.56
C HIS A 104 -5.05 1.40 2.08
N GLY A 105 -3.82 1.11 2.50
CA GLY A 105 -3.10 -0.13 2.16
C GLY A 105 -2.33 -0.09 0.83
N PHE A 106 -2.39 1.01 0.07
CA PHE A 106 -1.54 1.20 -1.11
C PHE A 106 -0.12 1.61 -0.74
N GLY A 107 0.05 2.43 0.31
CA GLY A 107 1.34 2.98 0.73
C GLY A 107 2.20 1.96 1.49
N LEU A 108 2.82 1.02 0.77
CA LEU A 108 3.65 -0.05 1.35
C LEU A 108 5.14 0.14 1.06
N ASP A 109 5.97 -0.05 2.09
CA ASP A 109 7.42 -0.14 1.94
C ASP A 109 7.84 -1.51 1.37
N LYS A 110 8.58 -1.49 0.24
CA LYS A 110 8.99 -2.72 -0.46
C LYS A 110 9.92 -3.60 0.38
N SER A 111 10.75 -3.01 1.24
CA SER A 111 11.69 -3.75 2.09
C SER A 111 10.97 -4.47 3.23
N ASP A 112 10.03 -3.79 3.90
CA ASP A 112 9.16 -4.37 4.92
C ASP A 112 8.28 -5.48 4.34
N LEU A 113 7.67 -5.23 3.17
CA LEU A 113 6.87 -6.23 2.46
C LEU A 113 7.67 -7.51 2.18
N ARG A 114 8.89 -7.37 1.63
CA ARG A 114 9.80 -8.50 1.37
C ARG A 114 10.18 -9.21 2.66
N SER A 115 10.49 -8.46 3.72
CA SER A 115 10.91 -9.02 5.01
C SER A 115 9.80 -9.85 5.64
N ARG A 116 8.55 -9.35 5.58
CA ARG A 116 7.37 -10.08 6.04
C ARG A 116 7.08 -11.32 5.20
N TRP A 117 7.17 -11.23 3.87
CA TRP A 117 7.02 -12.40 2.99
C TRP A 117 8.05 -13.49 3.31
N VAL A 118 9.33 -13.15 3.44
CA VAL A 118 10.39 -14.12 3.82
C VAL A 118 10.07 -14.76 5.16
N ARG A 119 9.62 -13.96 6.15
CA ARG A 119 9.21 -14.48 7.46
C ARG A 119 8.06 -15.47 7.34
N ARG A 120 6.99 -15.11 6.63
CA ARG A 120 5.81 -15.98 6.42
C ARG A 120 6.18 -17.27 5.70
N GLN A 121 7.01 -17.20 4.66
CA GLN A 121 7.51 -18.38 3.96
C GLN A 121 8.29 -19.30 4.90
N ARG A 122 9.20 -18.76 5.73
CA ARG A 122 9.91 -19.58 6.74
C ARG A 122 8.98 -20.20 7.77
N GLU A 123 7.86 -19.57 8.10
CA GLU A 123 6.87 -20.10 9.04
C GLU A 123 6.08 -21.26 8.42
N LEU A 124 5.67 -21.13 7.16
CA LEU A 124 4.69 -21.97 6.47
C LEU A 124 5.25 -22.93 5.39
N HIS A 125 6.56 -22.93 5.12
CA HIS A 125 7.14 -23.76 4.06
C HIS A 125 6.82 -25.26 4.25
N PRO A 126 6.37 -25.98 3.20
CA PRO A 126 5.96 -27.38 3.30
C PRO A 126 7.06 -28.31 3.81
N ASP A 127 8.33 -28.03 3.51
CA ASP A 127 9.49 -28.82 3.96
C ASP A 127 9.53 -29.01 5.48
N LYS A 128 9.06 -28.02 6.25
CA LYS A 128 9.02 -28.09 7.72
C LYS A 128 8.01 -29.10 8.26
N PHE A 129 7.05 -29.51 7.42
CA PHE A 129 5.93 -30.35 7.81
C PHE A 129 5.94 -31.73 7.14
N THR A 130 6.98 -32.05 6.37
CA THR A 130 7.15 -33.34 5.66
C THR A 130 6.96 -34.57 6.56
N SER A 131 7.35 -34.48 7.83
CA SER A 131 7.19 -35.55 8.82
C SER A 131 5.86 -35.54 9.58
N LYS A 132 4.95 -34.61 9.28
CA LYS A 132 3.67 -34.39 9.99
C LYS A 132 2.45 -35.00 9.27
N GLY A 133 2.68 -35.73 8.18
CA GLY A 133 1.66 -36.40 7.38
C GLY A 133 1.06 -35.53 6.26
N ASP A 134 0.53 -36.19 5.23
CA ASP A 134 0.17 -35.58 3.94
C ASP A 134 -0.81 -34.40 4.10
N LYS A 135 -1.85 -34.54 4.93
CA LYS A 135 -2.83 -33.47 5.17
C LYS A 135 -2.20 -32.17 5.68
N ILE A 136 -1.19 -32.26 6.53
CA ILE A 136 -0.50 -31.07 7.08
C ILE A 136 0.45 -30.48 6.04
N VAL A 137 1.13 -31.33 5.26
CA VAL A 137 1.98 -30.90 4.14
C VAL A 137 1.16 -30.17 3.08
N ASP A 138 -0.03 -30.68 2.75
CA ASP A 138 -0.94 -30.07 1.78
C ASP A 138 -1.44 -28.71 2.27
N LEU A 139 -1.83 -28.61 3.55
CA LEU A 139 -2.19 -27.33 4.16
C LEU A 139 -1.02 -26.33 4.13
N ALA A 140 0.20 -26.78 4.44
CA ALA A 140 1.39 -25.93 4.38
C ALA A 140 1.65 -25.42 2.96
N ARG A 141 1.47 -26.28 1.95
CA ARG A 141 1.59 -25.92 0.54
C ARG A 141 0.54 -24.89 0.13
N GLU A 142 -0.72 -25.08 0.52
CA GLU A 142 -1.80 -24.11 0.28
C GLU A 142 -1.47 -22.74 0.90
N LEU A 143 -1.12 -22.72 2.19
CA LEU A 143 -0.82 -21.47 2.89
C LEU A 143 0.42 -20.77 2.32
N SER A 144 1.48 -21.51 1.98
CA SER A 144 2.65 -20.96 1.29
C SER A 144 2.30 -20.37 -0.08
N GLY A 145 1.41 -21.03 -0.84
CA GLY A 145 0.88 -20.51 -2.10
C GLY A 145 0.16 -19.17 -1.92
N ARG A 146 -0.71 -19.07 -0.92
CA ARG A 146 -1.43 -17.82 -0.58
C ARG A 146 -0.51 -16.69 -0.12
N VAL A 147 0.57 -17.00 0.59
CA VAL A 147 1.62 -16.02 0.95
C VAL A 147 2.32 -15.49 -0.31
N ASN A 148 2.62 -16.37 -1.28
CA ASN A 148 3.23 -15.95 -2.53
C ASN A 148 2.29 -15.10 -3.38
N GLU A 149 1.02 -15.49 -3.47
CA GLU A 149 0.00 -14.70 -4.15
C GLU A 149 -0.13 -13.30 -3.53
N ALA A 150 -0.27 -13.21 -2.20
CA ALA A 150 -0.31 -11.94 -1.50
C ALA A 150 0.92 -11.07 -1.77
N TYR A 151 2.12 -11.66 -1.80
CA TYR A 151 3.35 -10.91 -2.09
C TYR A 151 3.43 -10.47 -3.55
N ASN A 152 2.96 -11.29 -4.49
CA ASN A 152 2.95 -10.95 -5.92
C ASN A 152 1.93 -9.85 -6.24
N VAL A 153 0.76 -9.87 -5.58
CA VAL A 153 -0.27 -8.83 -5.74
C VAL A 153 0.17 -7.54 -5.07
N LEU A 154 0.57 -7.59 -3.80
CA LEU A 154 0.98 -6.38 -3.08
C LEU A 154 2.34 -5.87 -3.51
N GLY A 155 3.21 -6.68 -4.11
CA GLY A 155 4.54 -6.25 -4.54
C GLY A 155 4.55 -5.42 -5.82
N ASP A 156 3.48 -5.53 -6.61
CA ASP A 156 3.31 -4.84 -7.89
C ASP A 156 2.29 -3.71 -7.73
N GLU A 157 2.67 -2.45 -8.02
CA GLU A 157 1.83 -1.28 -7.77
C GLU A 157 0.53 -1.29 -8.57
N LEU A 158 0.55 -1.76 -9.81
CA LEU A 158 -0.67 -1.88 -10.63
C LEU A 158 -1.59 -2.92 -10.02
N ARG A 159 -1.09 -4.14 -9.79
CA ARG A 159 -1.91 -5.22 -9.22
C ARG A 159 -2.41 -4.88 -7.81
N ARG A 160 -1.63 -4.12 -7.04
CA ARG A 160 -2.01 -3.61 -5.73
C ARG A 160 -3.17 -2.62 -5.85
N ALA A 161 -3.11 -1.67 -6.79
CA ALA A 161 -4.21 -0.73 -7.04
C ALA A 161 -5.48 -1.48 -7.45
N GLU A 162 -5.40 -2.36 -8.44
CA GLU A 162 -6.54 -3.17 -8.91
C GLU A 162 -7.15 -4.01 -7.79
N TYR A 163 -6.31 -4.63 -6.95
CA TYR A 163 -6.75 -5.38 -5.78
C TYR A 163 -7.53 -4.51 -4.79
N ILE A 164 -7.01 -3.34 -4.42
CA ILE A 164 -7.69 -2.43 -3.50
C ILE A 164 -9.01 -1.95 -4.10
N LEU A 165 -9.02 -1.56 -5.38
CA LEU A 165 -10.26 -1.18 -6.09
C LEU A 165 -11.30 -2.32 -6.09
N SER A 166 -10.87 -3.56 -6.28
CA SER A 166 -11.76 -4.73 -6.25
C SER A 166 -12.43 -4.94 -4.89
N ILE A 167 -11.74 -4.64 -3.79
CA ILE A 167 -12.29 -4.69 -2.43
C ILE A 167 -13.43 -3.68 -2.26
N HIS A 168 -13.35 -2.55 -2.94
CA HIS A 168 -14.39 -1.51 -2.93
C HIS A 168 -15.48 -1.74 -4.00
N ASN A 169 -15.50 -2.88 -4.68
CA ASN A 169 -16.38 -3.19 -5.81
C ASN A 169 -16.23 -2.20 -7.00
N GLN A 170 -15.05 -1.61 -7.15
CA GLN A 170 -14.68 -0.76 -8.28
C GLN A 170 -13.50 -1.34 -9.08
N GLY A 171 -13.38 -2.67 -9.11
CA GLY A 171 -12.31 -3.34 -9.85
C GLY A 171 -12.22 -2.88 -11.30
N THR A 172 -11.00 -2.84 -11.84
CA THR A 172 -10.79 -2.61 -13.26
C THR A 172 -11.15 -3.87 -14.06
N GLU A 173 -11.93 -3.72 -15.12
CA GLU A 173 -12.22 -4.80 -16.06
C GLU A 173 -11.22 -4.78 -17.22
N GLU A 174 -11.00 -5.92 -17.89
CA GLU A 174 -10.18 -5.97 -19.11
C GLU A 174 -10.72 -5.05 -20.23
N THR A 175 -12.00 -4.70 -20.14
CA THR A 175 -12.71 -3.80 -21.06
C THR A 175 -12.66 -2.33 -20.65
N ASP A 176 -12.10 -1.98 -19.49
CA ASP A 176 -11.92 -0.58 -19.13
C ASP A 176 -10.96 0.07 -20.11
N LYS A 177 -11.49 1.06 -20.85
CA LYS A 177 -10.76 1.80 -21.85
C LYS A 177 -10.18 3.05 -21.21
N LEU A 178 -9.01 3.44 -21.71
CA LEU A 178 -8.53 4.78 -21.44
C LEU A 178 -9.42 5.76 -22.20
N ASP A 179 -10.31 6.45 -21.47
CA ASP A 179 -11.25 7.41 -22.05
C ASP A 179 -10.69 8.85 -22.08
N ASP A 180 -9.48 9.08 -21.56
CA ASP A 180 -8.77 10.36 -21.61
C ASP A 180 -8.10 10.57 -23.00
N PRO A 181 -8.61 11.48 -23.85
CA PRO A 181 -8.06 11.70 -25.18
C PRO A 181 -6.65 12.29 -25.17
N MET A 182 -6.31 13.09 -24.15
CA MET A 182 -4.98 13.68 -24.05
C MET A 182 -3.94 12.60 -23.75
N MET A 183 -4.24 11.75 -22.76
CA MET A 183 -3.34 10.65 -22.43
C MET A 183 -3.25 9.61 -23.56
N LEU A 184 -4.35 9.33 -24.26
CA LEU A 184 -4.33 8.47 -25.46
C LEU A 184 -3.40 9.01 -26.55
N ALA A 185 -3.37 10.33 -26.77
CA ALA A 185 -2.44 10.93 -27.71
C ALA A 185 -0.98 10.74 -27.26
N GLU A 186 -0.68 10.99 -25.99
CA GLU A 186 0.67 10.83 -25.43
C GLU A 186 1.19 9.39 -25.56
N ILE A 187 0.37 8.37 -25.25
CA ILE A 187 0.80 6.97 -25.34
C ILE A 187 0.99 6.52 -26.79
N LEU A 188 0.20 7.06 -27.73
CA LEU A 188 0.34 6.76 -29.16
C LEU A 188 1.61 7.39 -29.74
N GLU A 189 1.89 8.66 -29.39
CA GLU A 189 3.12 9.35 -29.77
C GLU A 189 4.35 8.61 -29.24
N ALA A 190 4.35 8.23 -27.95
CA ALA A 190 5.46 7.48 -27.37
C ALA A 190 5.66 6.08 -28.01
N ARG A 191 4.57 5.46 -28.52
CA ARG A 191 4.67 4.21 -29.28
C ARG A 191 5.25 4.42 -30.68
N GLU A 192 4.86 5.49 -31.36
CA GLU A 192 5.42 5.87 -32.67
C GLU A 192 6.92 6.16 -32.54
N GLU A 193 7.33 6.98 -31.57
CA GLU A 193 8.75 7.20 -31.27
C GLU A 193 9.49 5.89 -31.00
N LEU A 194 8.87 4.97 -30.25
CA LEU A 194 9.45 3.66 -29.99
C LEU A 194 9.56 2.83 -31.27
N GLU A 195 8.61 2.88 -32.18
CA GLU A 195 8.65 2.17 -33.46
C GLU A 195 9.72 2.73 -34.40
N GLU A 196 9.89 4.05 -34.41
CA GLU A 196 10.88 4.77 -35.23
C GLU A 196 12.30 4.72 -34.66
N ALA A 197 12.49 4.35 -33.38
CA ALA A 197 13.82 4.27 -32.77
C ALA A 197 14.79 3.38 -33.58
N GLU A 198 15.91 3.96 -34.02
CA GLU A 198 16.94 3.30 -34.84
C GLU A 198 18.21 2.95 -34.07
N SER A 199 18.31 3.39 -32.81
CA SER A 199 19.45 3.12 -31.94
C SER A 199 19.05 2.62 -30.56
N GLN A 200 19.96 1.92 -29.88
CA GLN A 200 19.75 1.51 -28.50
C GLN A 200 19.60 2.72 -27.57
N GLU A 201 20.29 3.81 -27.89
CA GLU A 201 20.22 5.09 -27.18
C GLU A 201 18.81 5.70 -27.22
N ASP A 202 18.13 5.64 -28.37
CA ASP A 202 16.74 6.11 -28.51
C ASP A 202 15.79 5.30 -27.63
N ILE A 203 15.93 3.95 -27.63
CA ILE A 203 15.14 3.08 -26.75
C ILE A 203 15.38 3.43 -25.28
N GLN A 204 16.63 3.66 -24.87
CA GLN A 204 16.91 4.01 -23.47
C GLN A 204 16.33 5.38 -23.07
N ARG A 205 16.32 6.36 -23.98
CA ARG A 205 15.67 7.66 -23.75
C ARG A 205 14.17 7.47 -23.51
N ILE A 206 13.48 6.76 -24.40
CA ILE A 206 12.04 6.50 -24.29
C ILE A 206 11.72 5.74 -23.00
N ARG A 207 12.53 4.74 -22.63
CA ARG A 207 12.36 4.02 -21.36
C ARG A 207 12.56 4.91 -20.14
N SER A 208 13.51 5.85 -20.19
CA SER A 208 13.71 6.83 -19.11
C SER A 208 12.50 7.75 -18.96
N ASP A 209 11.96 8.25 -20.07
CA ASP A 209 10.80 9.15 -20.07
C ASP A 209 9.54 8.42 -19.59
N ASN A 210 9.32 7.19 -20.09
CA ASN A 210 8.26 6.31 -19.63
C ASN A 210 8.39 5.98 -18.13
N HIS A 211 9.60 5.73 -17.64
CA HIS A 211 9.83 5.48 -16.22
C HIS A 211 9.41 6.68 -15.36
N ALA A 212 9.73 7.92 -15.78
CA ALA A 212 9.30 9.12 -15.07
C ALA A 212 7.76 9.26 -15.05
N LYS A 213 7.07 8.97 -16.16
CA LYS A 213 5.59 8.94 -16.24
C LYS A 213 4.99 7.90 -15.30
N VAL A 214 5.56 6.69 -15.26
CA VAL A 214 5.11 5.62 -14.36
C VAL A 214 5.26 6.01 -12.89
N GLU A 215 6.40 6.58 -12.49
CA GLU A 215 6.62 7.02 -11.11
C GLU A 215 5.66 8.14 -10.70
N ASP A 216 5.37 9.09 -11.61
CA ASP A 216 4.40 10.15 -11.37
C ASP A 216 2.98 9.60 -11.16
N ILE A 217 2.53 8.67 -12.01
CA ILE A 217 1.22 8.02 -11.86
C ILE A 217 1.13 7.24 -10.55
N ILE A 218 2.21 6.55 -10.14
CA ILE A 218 2.25 5.84 -8.84
C ILE A 218 2.12 6.83 -7.68
N ALA A 219 2.77 7.99 -7.76
CA ALA A 219 2.64 9.04 -6.75
C ALA A 219 1.21 9.60 -6.69
N GLN A 220 0.57 9.82 -7.85
CA GLN A 220 -0.83 10.23 -7.93
C GLN A 220 -1.77 9.17 -7.35
N LEU A 221 -1.57 7.89 -7.66
CA LEU A 221 -2.32 6.77 -7.06
C LEU A 221 -2.20 6.78 -5.54
N GLN A 222 -0.98 6.96 -5.03
CA GLN A 222 -0.76 7.06 -3.59
C GLN A 222 -1.50 8.26 -2.99
N SER A 223 -1.56 9.40 -3.67
CA SER A 223 -2.33 10.57 -3.24
C SER A 223 -3.84 10.27 -3.21
N ALA A 224 -4.40 9.73 -4.30
CA ALA A 224 -5.82 9.38 -4.41
C ALA A 224 -6.26 8.40 -3.29
N PHE A 225 -5.44 7.39 -3.00
CA PHE A 225 -5.69 6.47 -1.89
C PHE A 225 -5.41 7.06 -0.50
N SER A 226 -4.80 8.23 -0.38
CA SER A 226 -4.54 8.89 0.92
C SER A 226 -5.68 9.80 1.38
N GLU A 227 -6.64 10.08 0.51
CA GLU A 227 -7.85 10.82 0.88
C GLU A 227 -8.74 10.00 1.83
N ASP A 228 -9.57 10.67 2.65
CA ASP A 228 -10.50 10.03 3.59
C ASP A 228 -11.93 10.56 3.37
N PRO A 229 -12.80 9.80 2.67
CA PRO A 229 -12.55 8.49 2.05
C PRO A 229 -11.65 8.58 0.79
N PRO A 230 -11.02 7.47 0.34
CA PRO A 230 -10.14 7.46 -0.83
C PRO A 230 -10.90 7.83 -2.11
N ASN A 231 -10.24 8.55 -3.02
CA ASN A 231 -10.81 8.90 -4.32
C ASN A 231 -10.68 7.70 -5.28
N LEU A 232 -11.66 6.81 -5.24
CA LEU A 232 -11.62 5.55 -5.98
C LEU A 232 -11.80 5.72 -7.50
N ASP A 233 -12.58 6.73 -7.92
CA ASP A 233 -12.82 7.00 -9.34
C ASP A 233 -11.50 7.48 -10.00
N GLU A 234 -10.80 8.41 -9.37
CA GLU A 234 -9.47 8.85 -9.83
C GLU A 234 -8.44 7.72 -9.77
N ALA A 235 -8.44 6.92 -8.69
CA ALA A 235 -7.53 5.78 -8.59
C ALA A 235 -7.79 4.73 -9.68
N LYS A 236 -9.06 4.53 -10.09
CA LYS A 236 -9.43 3.65 -11.20
C LYS A 236 -8.87 4.18 -12.51
N ASP A 237 -9.06 5.46 -12.81
CA ASP A 237 -8.53 6.08 -14.03
C ASP A 237 -7.01 5.94 -14.07
N LEU A 238 -6.31 6.32 -12.99
CA LEU A 238 -4.85 6.22 -12.87
C LEU A 238 -4.34 4.77 -13.01
N ALA A 239 -5.07 3.77 -12.50
CA ALA A 239 -4.71 2.36 -12.68
C ALA A 239 -4.79 1.94 -14.15
N VAL A 240 -5.82 2.39 -14.88
CA VAL A 240 -5.91 2.19 -16.33
C VAL A 240 -4.72 2.89 -17.02
N GLN A 241 -4.41 4.14 -16.65
CA GLN A 241 -3.27 4.86 -17.21
C GLN A 241 -1.95 4.09 -17.03
N LEU A 242 -1.70 3.60 -15.82
CA LEU A 242 -0.51 2.83 -15.46
C LEU A 242 -0.39 1.53 -16.28
N LYS A 243 -1.52 0.86 -16.57
CA LYS A 243 -1.55 -0.35 -17.43
C LYS A 243 -1.00 -0.05 -18.83
N TYR A 244 -1.39 1.08 -19.43
CA TYR A 244 -0.92 1.46 -20.77
C TYR A 244 0.58 1.80 -20.81
N TRP A 245 1.09 2.60 -19.87
CA TRP A 245 2.51 2.94 -19.79
C TRP A 245 3.41 1.73 -19.47
N ARG A 246 2.94 0.80 -18.63
CA ARG A 246 3.62 -0.50 -18.45
C ARG A 246 3.61 -1.34 -19.73
N GLY A 247 2.55 -1.24 -20.53
CA GLY A 247 2.50 -1.84 -21.86
C GLY A 247 3.57 -1.30 -22.81
N LEU A 248 3.86 0.01 -22.74
CA LEU A 248 4.96 0.63 -23.49
C LEU A 248 6.33 0.11 -23.00
N GLU A 249 6.54 0.00 -21.69
CA GLU A 249 7.80 -0.54 -21.13
C GLU A 249 8.08 -1.96 -21.64
N ASN A 250 7.05 -2.82 -21.67
CA ASN A 250 7.18 -4.18 -22.18
C ASN A 250 7.55 -4.19 -23.66
N ALA A 251 6.90 -3.37 -24.48
CA ALA A 251 7.22 -3.24 -25.91
C ALA A 251 8.66 -2.72 -26.11
N ALA A 252 9.09 -1.75 -25.32
CA ALA A 252 10.45 -1.20 -25.39
C ALA A 252 11.53 -2.21 -25.02
N ARG A 253 11.25 -3.11 -24.07
CA ARG A 253 12.16 -4.20 -23.70
C ARG A 253 12.28 -5.29 -24.77
N GLU A 254 11.21 -5.51 -25.53
CA GLU A 254 11.17 -6.50 -26.61
C GLU A 254 11.74 -5.97 -27.93
N LYS A 255 11.78 -4.65 -28.12
CA LYS A 255 12.38 -4.04 -29.29
C LYS A 255 13.89 -4.32 -29.33
N SER A 256 14.31 -4.98 -30.41
CA SER A 256 15.72 -5.23 -30.75
C SER A 256 16.09 -4.38 -31.96
N ILE A 257 17.29 -3.81 -31.92
CA ILE A 257 17.91 -3.03 -33.00
C ILE A 257 19.20 -3.74 -33.43
#